data_AF-A0A135TXW3-F1
#
_entry.id   AF-A0A135TXW3-F1
#
_cell.length_a   1.000
_cell.length_b   1.000
_cell.length_c   1.000
_cell.angle_alpha   90.00
_cell.angle_beta   90.00
_cell.angle_gamma   90.00
#
_symmetry.space_group_name_H-M   'P 1'
#
loop_
_entity.id
_entity.type
_entity.pdbx_description
1 polymer ?
#
loop_
_entity_poly.entity_id
_entity_poly.type
_entity_poly.pdbx_seq_one_letter_code
_entity_poly.pdbx_strand_id
1 'polypeptide(L)'
;MSSDPSTPEMSAATKDVLGRVQRMIPPMLEKFHKGQLGRVAVLGGSVDYTGAPYFSAMASARLGCDMSHVICTPGAASVIKTYSPNLMVHPLMRQTPSDAADAAATDSDKISGPIIDMLARLHVLVIGPGLGRDPLMQETVARVIRAARERSIPLVLDADALLVVQKDPGLVKGYELAVLTPNVVEFSRLCKALEVDEGKVKTETSGDGEEKETAKVEALARALEGVTIVQKGAKDFISNGRDTLVVDLQGGLKRSGGQGDTLTGSIATFLGWRHAYLEGLWDKGGEAIKEDELVRLAAFGGSAITRECSRRAFLKKGRSLQASDLTDEVHGAFMTLFGEVDGNAGATKL
;
A
#
# COMPACT_ATOMS: atom_id res chain seq x y z
N MET A 1 -27.59 -12.73 -20.52
CA MET A 1 -26.34 -13.51 -20.50
C MET A 1 -25.85 -13.52 -19.07
N SER A 2 -25.91 -14.68 -18.40
CA SER A 2 -25.42 -14.81 -17.03
C SER A 2 -23.90 -14.69 -17.06
N SER A 3 -23.33 -13.62 -16.52
CA SER A 3 -21.90 -13.55 -16.25
C SER A 3 -21.53 -14.72 -15.34
N ASP A 4 -20.41 -15.41 -15.63
CA ASP A 4 -19.88 -16.43 -14.73
C ASP A 4 -19.48 -15.72 -13.42
N PRO A 5 -20.07 -16.06 -12.26
CA PRO A 5 -19.74 -15.44 -10.98
C PRO A 5 -18.25 -15.59 -10.60
N SER A 6 -17.50 -16.45 -11.30
CA SER A 6 -16.05 -16.58 -11.12
C SER A 6 -15.25 -15.40 -11.68
N THR A 7 -15.76 -14.73 -12.72
CA THR A 7 -15.03 -13.65 -13.42
C THR A 7 -15.39 -12.28 -12.85
N PRO A 8 -14.41 -11.46 -12.43
CA PRO A 8 -14.70 -10.13 -11.92
C PRO A 8 -15.25 -9.22 -13.03
N GLU A 9 -16.35 -8.52 -12.74
CA GLU A 9 -16.87 -7.46 -13.60
C GLU A 9 -16.02 -6.19 -13.44
N MET A 10 -15.62 -5.60 -14.56
CA MET A 10 -14.79 -4.39 -14.62
C MET A 10 -14.94 -3.70 -15.99
N SER A 11 -14.62 -2.41 -16.08
CA SER A 11 -14.62 -1.69 -17.36
C SER A 11 -13.46 -2.11 -18.28
N ALA A 12 -13.60 -1.81 -19.57
CA ALA A 12 -12.53 -1.97 -20.55
C ALA A 12 -11.28 -1.13 -20.20
N ALA A 13 -11.47 0.07 -19.63
CA ALA A 13 -10.39 0.92 -19.14
C ALA A 13 -9.61 0.23 -18.01
N THR A 14 -10.31 -0.40 -17.06
CA THR A 14 -9.67 -1.18 -15.99
C THR A 14 -8.87 -2.36 -16.54
N LYS A 15 -9.41 -3.09 -17.53
CA LYS A 15 -8.69 -4.19 -18.20
C LYS A 15 -7.40 -3.73 -18.88
N ASP A 16 -7.44 -2.59 -19.58
CA ASP A 16 -6.26 -2.02 -20.24
C ASP A 16 -5.16 -1.67 -19.22
N VAL A 17 -5.54 -1.01 -18.12
CA VAL A 17 -4.61 -0.66 -17.05
C VAL A 17 -4.04 -1.91 -16.38
N LEU A 18 -4.84 -2.97 -16.15
CA LEU A 18 -4.32 -4.25 -15.66
C LEU A 18 -3.27 -4.87 -16.59
N GLY A 19 -3.47 -4.79 -17.90
CA GLY A 19 -2.46 -5.22 -18.89
C GLY A 19 -1.13 -4.45 -18.75
N ARG A 20 -1.20 -3.15 -18.43
CA ARG A 20 0.01 -2.33 -18.15
C ARG A 20 0.66 -2.71 -16.83
N VAL A 21 -0.14 -2.94 -15.78
CA VAL A 21 0.33 -3.44 -14.47
C VAL A 21 1.05 -4.77 -14.64
N GLN A 22 0.53 -5.67 -15.48
CA GLN A 22 1.11 -7.00 -15.72
C GLN A 22 2.56 -6.92 -16.23
N ARG A 23 2.90 -5.90 -17.03
CA ARG A 23 4.26 -5.68 -17.53
C ARG A 23 5.29 -5.35 -16.44
N MET A 24 4.82 -4.94 -15.26
CA MET A 24 5.67 -4.69 -14.08
C MET A 24 5.93 -5.94 -13.25
N ILE A 25 5.17 -7.02 -13.47
CA ILE A 25 5.29 -8.24 -12.70
C ILE A 25 6.52 -9.01 -13.19
N PRO A 26 7.47 -9.35 -12.30
CA PRO A 26 8.64 -10.09 -12.71
C PRO A 26 8.24 -11.51 -13.15
N PRO A 27 8.78 -12.00 -14.27
CA PRO A 27 8.58 -13.39 -14.68
C PRO A 27 9.29 -14.35 -13.73
N MET A 28 8.89 -15.62 -13.70
CA MET A 28 9.61 -16.62 -12.90
C MET A 28 10.80 -17.16 -13.69
N LEU A 29 12.00 -16.61 -13.45
CA LEU A 29 13.24 -16.99 -14.14
C LEU A 29 14.29 -17.53 -13.17
N GLU A 30 14.99 -18.60 -13.56
CA GLU A 30 16.04 -19.25 -12.74
C GLU A 30 17.21 -18.32 -12.37
N LYS A 31 17.46 -17.28 -13.17
CA LYS A 31 18.56 -16.32 -12.96
C LYS A 31 18.33 -15.35 -11.80
N PHE A 32 17.11 -15.29 -11.25
CA PHE A 32 16.81 -14.40 -10.13
C PHE A 32 17.31 -14.96 -8.80
N HIS A 33 17.77 -14.07 -7.93
CA HIS A 33 18.29 -14.38 -6.61
C HIS A 33 17.46 -13.70 -5.53
N LYS A 34 17.42 -14.32 -4.35
CA LYS A 34 16.64 -13.84 -3.21
C LYS A 34 16.93 -12.36 -2.90
N GLY A 35 15.87 -11.58 -2.86
CA GLY A 35 15.88 -10.17 -2.52
C GLY A 35 15.83 -9.27 -3.75
N GLN A 36 15.94 -9.78 -4.97
CA GLN A 36 15.81 -8.96 -6.19
C GLN A 36 14.35 -8.56 -6.45
N LEU A 37 13.38 -9.39 -6.06
CA LEU A 37 11.97 -9.21 -6.39
C LEU A 37 11.15 -8.68 -5.20
N GLY A 38 11.70 -7.68 -4.51
CA GLY A 38 10.98 -6.95 -3.47
C GLY A 38 11.47 -7.27 -2.06
N ARG A 39 12.07 -6.25 -1.42
CA ARG A 39 12.40 -6.22 0.00
C ARG A 39 11.50 -5.19 0.67
N VAL A 40 10.38 -5.64 1.23
CA VAL A 40 9.32 -4.80 1.78
C VAL A 40 9.44 -4.78 3.30
N ALA A 41 9.29 -3.61 3.92
CA ALA A 41 9.09 -3.51 5.37
C ALA A 41 7.79 -2.80 5.71
N VAL A 42 7.15 -3.25 6.79
CA VAL A 42 5.99 -2.60 7.41
C VAL A 42 6.41 -2.04 8.77
N LEU A 43 6.38 -0.73 8.91
CA LEU A 43 6.63 0.01 10.15
C LEU A 43 5.31 0.36 10.83
N GLY A 44 5.06 -0.27 11.97
CA GLY A 44 3.81 -0.14 12.70
C GLY A 44 3.82 -1.00 13.97
N GLY A 45 2.69 -1.58 14.34
CA GLY A 45 2.63 -2.52 15.47
C GLY A 45 2.93 -1.93 16.84
N SER A 46 1.93 -1.29 17.44
CA SER A 46 1.90 -0.90 18.84
C SER A 46 1.52 -2.08 19.74
N VAL A 47 1.56 -1.85 21.05
CA VAL A 47 1.15 -2.81 22.09
C VAL A 47 -0.25 -3.40 21.81
N ASP A 48 -1.20 -2.59 21.34
CA ASP A 48 -2.58 -3.01 21.12
C ASP A 48 -2.86 -3.53 19.71
N TYR A 49 -2.04 -3.15 18.72
CA TYR A 49 -2.34 -3.37 17.30
C TYR A 49 -1.31 -4.26 16.61
N THR A 50 -1.37 -5.56 16.88
CA THR A 50 -0.46 -6.55 16.29
C THR A 50 -0.96 -7.13 14.96
N GLY A 51 -2.28 -7.14 14.73
CA GLY A 51 -2.89 -7.75 13.54
C GLY A 51 -2.66 -6.96 12.25
N ALA A 52 -2.80 -5.64 12.29
CA ALA A 52 -2.65 -4.76 11.13
C ALA A 52 -1.26 -4.88 10.44
N PRO A 53 -0.12 -4.74 11.14
CA PRO A 53 1.19 -4.90 10.51
C PRO A 53 1.41 -6.33 10.00
N TYR A 54 0.83 -7.34 10.65
CA TYR A 54 0.86 -8.72 10.18
C TYR A 54 0.12 -8.87 8.84
N PHE A 55 -1.12 -8.38 8.72
CA PHE A 55 -1.90 -8.51 7.47
C PHE A 55 -1.23 -7.81 6.30
N SER A 56 -0.62 -6.63 6.52
CA SER A 56 0.13 -5.92 5.48
C SER A 56 1.39 -6.67 5.04
N ALA A 57 2.20 -7.14 6.00
CA ALA A 57 3.41 -7.88 5.70
C ALA A 57 3.12 -9.25 5.07
N MET A 58 2.08 -9.94 5.54
CA MET A 58 1.66 -11.24 5.01
C MET A 58 1.04 -11.11 3.62
N ALA A 59 0.23 -10.07 3.36
CA ALA A 59 -0.27 -9.80 2.01
C ALA A 59 0.87 -9.56 1.03
N SER A 60 1.93 -8.86 1.44
CA SER A 60 3.13 -8.68 0.60
C SER A 60 3.82 -10.01 0.30
N ALA A 61 4.04 -10.83 1.34
CA ALA A 61 4.69 -12.13 1.21
C ALA A 61 3.89 -13.09 0.31
N ARG A 62 2.56 -13.10 0.44
CA ARG A 62 1.68 -13.94 -0.38
C ARG A 62 1.52 -13.44 -1.82
N LEU A 63 1.63 -12.14 -2.05
CA LEU A 63 1.58 -11.59 -3.40
C LEU A 63 2.87 -11.88 -4.17
N GLY A 64 4.01 -11.96 -3.48
CA GLY A 64 5.26 -12.46 -4.06
C GLY A 64 6.48 -11.57 -3.84
N CYS A 65 6.54 -10.76 -2.77
CA CYS A 65 7.82 -10.15 -2.40
C CYS A 65 8.78 -11.21 -1.83
N ASP A 66 10.06 -11.13 -2.18
CA ASP A 66 11.08 -12.07 -1.68
C ASP A 66 11.29 -11.98 -0.17
N MET A 67 11.17 -10.78 0.38
CA MET A 67 11.49 -10.48 1.78
C MET A 67 10.45 -9.55 2.37
N SER A 68 9.73 -10.02 3.38
CA SER A 68 8.73 -9.24 4.12
C SER A 68 9.19 -9.04 5.57
N HIS A 69 9.38 -7.78 5.93
CA HIS A 69 9.83 -7.36 7.25
C HIS A 69 8.70 -6.65 8.02
N VAL A 70 8.67 -6.82 9.33
CA VAL A 70 7.84 -6.01 10.23
C VAL A 70 8.74 -5.31 11.23
N ILE A 71 8.61 -4.00 11.36
CA ILE A 71 9.32 -3.18 12.35
C ILE A 71 8.26 -2.68 13.34
N CYS A 72 8.35 -3.14 14.58
CA CYS A 72 7.32 -2.90 15.58
C CYS A 72 7.86 -2.82 17.00
N THR A 73 6.97 -2.61 17.97
CA THR A 73 7.33 -2.63 19.40
C THR A 73 7.71 -4.05 19.86
N PRO A 74 8.55 -4.21 20.91
CA PRO A 74 8.93 -5.52 21.42
C PRO A 74 7.74 -6.42 21.79
N GLY A 75 6.69 -5.86 22.40
CA GLY A 75 5.47 -6.59 22.74
C GLY A 75 4.75 -7.12 21.50
N ALA A 76 4.55 -6.26 20.49
CA ALA A 76 3.95 -6.65 19.23
C ALA A 76 4.80 -7.69 18.49
N ALA A 77 6.12 -7.57 18.53
CA ALA A 77 7.04 -8.47 17.86
C ALA A 77 6.89 -9.92 18.34
N SER A 78 6.76 -10.11 19.66
CA SER A 78 6.56 -11.44 20.25
C SER A 78 5.27 -12.08 19.73
N VAL A 79 4.17 -11.33 19.64
CA VAL A 79 2.88 -11.82 19.14
C VAL A 79 2.94 -12.12 17.64
N ILE A 80 3.44 -11.18 16.82
CA ILE A 80 3.47 -11.32 15.35
C ILE A 80 4.32 -12.51 14.91
N LYS A 81 5.45 -12.78 15.60
CA LYS A 81 6.30 -13.96 15.34
C LYS A 81 5.55 -15.28 15.52
N THR A 82 4.50 -15.33 16.34
CA THR A 82 3.67 -16.54 16.51
C THR A 82 2.69 -16.76 15.36
N TYR A 83 2.32 -15.69 14.62
CA TYR A 83 1.38 -15.79 13.50
C TYR A 83 2.01 -16.42 12.26
N SER A 84 3.31 -16.20 12.01
CA SER A 84 4.02 -16.83 10.90
C SER A 84 5.55 -16.83 11.08
N PRO A 85 6.24 -17.95 10.79
CA PRO A 85 7.69 -18.00 10.77
C PRO A 85 8.30 -17.35 9.52
N ASN A 86 7.50 -17.00 8.51
CA ASN A 86 7.99 -16.47 7.24
C ASN A 86 8.34 -14.98 7.31
N LEU A 87 7.80 -14.24 8.29
CA LEU A 87 8.01 -12.81 8.45
C LEU A 87 9.27 -12.52 9.27
N MET A 88 10.08 -11.58 8.80
CA MET A 88 11.24 -11.10 9.57
C MET A 88 10.82 -9.94 10.48
N VAL A 89 10.68 -10.22 11.77
CA VAL A 89 10.10 -9.27 12.72
C VAL A 89 11.17 -8.63 13.62
N HIS A 90 11.25 -7.31 13.58
CA HIS A 90 12.29 -6.46 14.20
C HIS A 90 11.69 -5.58 15.32
N PRO A 91 12.02 -5.84 16.60
CA PRO A 91 11.47 -5.12 17.75
C PRO A 91 12.19 -3.77 17.99
N LEU A 92 12.20 -2.88 17.00
CA LEU A 92 12.97 -1.63 17.02
C LEU A 92 12.16 -0.40 17.49
N MET A 93 10.83 -0.43 17.40
CA MET A 93 10.00 0.70 17.83
C MET A 93 9.82 0.73 19.35
N ARG A 94 9.49 1.89 19.90
CA ARG A 94 9.11 2.08 21.31
C ARG A 94 7.87 2.98 21.40
N GLN A 95 7.10 2.79 22.46
CA GLN A 95 6.00 3.68 22.85
C GLN A 95 6.40 4.42 24.12
N THR A 96 5.75 5.56 24.38
CA THR A 96 5.89 6.26 25.66
C THR A 96 5.61 5.28 26.81
N PRO A 97 6.57 5.04 27.72
CA PRO A 97 6.35 4.17 28.86
C PRO A 97 5.16 4.64 29.71
N SER A 98 4.38 3.71 30.24
CA SER A 98 3.34 4.02 31.23
C SER A 98 3.92 4.54 32.53
N ASP A 99 5.15 4.10 32.87
CA ASP A 99 5.86 4.46 34.09
C ASP A 99 7.14 5.24 33.74
N ALA A 100 7.32 6.40 34.38
CA ALA A 100 8.36 7.40 34.06
C ALA A 100 9.82 6.97 34.35
N ALA A 101 10.09 5.68 34.55
CA ALA A 101 11.36 5.18 35.03
C ALA A 101 12.48 5.12 33.96
N ASP A 102 12.15 5.27 32.68
CA ASP A 102 13.10 4.99 31.58
C ASP A 102 13.19 6.14 30.56
N ALA A 103 13.74 7.28 31.00
CA ALA A 103 13.92 8.48 30.16
C ALA A 103 14.86 8.26 28.95
N ALA A 104 15.70 7.22 28.96
CA ALA A 104 16.51 6.83 27.80
C ALA A 104 15.70 6.08 26.72
N ALA A 105 14.54 5.49 27.08
CA ALA A 105 13.66 4.77 26.18
C ALA A 105 12.67 5.68 25.43
N THR A 106 12.72 7.00 25.66
CA THR A 106 11.82 8.01 25.07
C THR A 106 12.51 8.93 24.06
N ASP A 107 13.74 8.63 23.66
CA ASP A 107 14.52 9.42 22.71
C ASP A 107 14.26 8.95 21.28
N SER A 108 13.44 9.69 20.53
CA SER A 108 13.05 9.37 19.15
C SER A 108 14.24 9.28 18.19
N ASP A 109 15.33 10.02 18.45
CA ASP A 109 16.55 9.97 17.63
C ASP A 109 17.24 8.61 17.76
N LYS A 110 17.43 8.16 19.00
CA LYS A 110 18.05 6.85 19.28
C LYS A 110 17.19 5.68 18.76
N ILE A 111 15.87 5.80 18.85
CA ILE A 111 14.95 4.76 18.35
C ILE A 111 14.97 4.72 16.82
N SER A 112 14.99 5.89 16.16
CA SER A 112 14.97 5.96 14.70
C SER A 112 16.27 5.46 14.06
N GLY A 113 17.43 5.62 14.71
CA GLY A 113 18.74 5.23 14.16
C GLY A 113 18.80 3.80 13.58
N PRO A 114 18.55 2.75 14.38
CA PRO A 114 18.54 1.37 13.88
C PRO A 114 17.52 1.10 12.76
N ILE A 115 16.39 1.82 12.76
CA ILE A 115 15.36 1.72 11.72
C ILE A 115 15.87 2.37 10.43
N ILE A 116 16.52 3.53 10.54
CA ILE A 116 17.15 4.23 9.43
C ILE A 116 18.28 3.38 8.82
N ASP A 117 19.06 2.67 9.62
CA ASP A 117 20.11 1.76 9.11
C ASP A 117 19.52 0.59 8.30
N MET A 118 18.31 0.13 8.64
CA MET A 118 17.62 -0.89 7.85
C MET A 118 17.19 -0.41 6.47
N LEU A 119 16.90 0.88 6.30
CA LEU A 119 16.37 1.43 5.05
C LEU A 119 17.22 1.09 3.82
N ALA A 120 18.55 1.03 3.96
CA ALA A 120 19.47 0.71 2.86
C ALA A 120 19.25 -0.71 2.27
N ARG A 121 18.56 -1.59 2.99
CA ARG A 121 18.26 -2.96 2.58
C ARG A 121 16.84 -3.11 2.01
N LEU A 122 16.05 -2.06 2.01
CA LEU A 122 14.64 -2.11 1.60
C LEU A 122 14.45 -1.53 0.21
N HIS A 123 13.50 -2.07 -0.54
CA HIS A 123 12.98 -1.45 -1.76
C HIS A 123 11.79 -0.55 -1.45
N VAL A 124 10.99 -0.87 -0.43
CA VAL A 124 9.74 -0.16 -0.11
C VAL A 124 9.48 -0.21 1.39
N LEU A 125 8.93 0.88 1.93
CA LEU A 125 8.51 0.98 3.32
C LEU A 125 7.02 1.35 3.41
N VAL A 126 6.23 0.48 4.04
CA VAL A 126 4.86 0.77 4.47
C VAL A 126 4.93 1.35 5.88
N ILE A 127 4.17 2.41 6.17
CA ILE A 127 4.08 3.00 7.50
C ILE A 127 2.62 3.23 7.86
N GLY A 128 2.25 2.85 9.08
CA GLY A 128 0.92 3.12 9.62
C GLY A 128 0.13 1.93 10.15
N PRO A 129 0.18 0.72 9.55
CA PRO A 129 -0.55 -0.44 10.03
C PRO A 129 -0.29 -0.73 11.52
N GLY A 130 -1.29 -0.45 12.36
CA GLY A 130 -1.18 -0.59 13.81
C GLY A 130 -0.16 0.33 14.49
N LEU A 131 0.18 1.47 13.89
CA LEU A 131 1.13 2.42 14.47
C LEU A 131 0.60 3.05 15.75
N GLY A 132 -0.70 3.36 15.81
CA GLY A 132 -1.30 4.06 16.94
C GLY A 132 -0.96 5.54 16.96
N ARG A 133 -1.32 6.21 18.07
CA ARG A 133 -1.25 7.68 18.22
C ARG A 133 -0.31 8.15 19.32
N ASP A 134 0.54 7.25 19.78
CA ASP A 134 1.58 7.58 20.75
C ASP A 134 2.54 8.65 20.20
N PRO A 135 2.81 9.75 20.93
CA PRO A 135 3.66 10.83 20.45
C PRO A 135 5.07 10.38 20.06
N LEU A 136 5.70 9.51 20.86
CA LEU A 136 7.04 9.00 20.60
C LEU A 136 7.09 8.17 19.30
N MET A 137 6.09 7.32 19.07
CA MET A 137 5.97 6.59 17.81
C MET A 137 5.80 7.53 16.61
N GLN A 138 4.95 8.56 16.73
CA GLN A 138 4.71 9.51 15.65
C GLN A 138 5.96 10.34 15.32
N GLU A 139 6.70 10.79 16.34
CA GLU A 139 7.96 11.53 16.15
C GLU A 139 9.04 10.64 15.49
N THR A 140 9.19 9.40 15.97
CA THR A 140 10.10 8.41 15.38
C THR A 140 9.77 8.16 13.91
N VAL A 141 8.50 7.97 13.58
CA VAL A 141 8.05 7.78 12.20
C VAL A 141 8.34 8.99 11.33
N ALA A 142 8.12 10.22 11.82
CA ALA A 142 8.43 11.42 11.07
C ALA A 142 9.92 11.48 10.69
N ARG A 143 10.83 11.09 11.59
CA ARG A 143 12.28 10.99 11.30
C ARG A 143 12.58 9.92 10.26
N VAL A 144 11.97 8.75 10.38
CA VAL A 144 12.14 7.65 9.41
C VAL A 144 11.62 8.06 8.02
N ILE A 145 10.50 8.77 7.92
CA ILE A 145 9.97 9.28 6.64
C ILE A 145 10.98 10.22 5.98
N ARG A 146 11.57 11.16 6.73
CA ARG A 146 12.59 12.08 6.20
C ARG A 146 13.80 11.32 5.66
N ALA A 147 14.33 10.37 6.44
CA ALA A 147 15.48 9.56 6.02
C ALA A 147 15.17 8.65 4.82
N ALA A 148 13.95 8.11 4.73
CA ALA A 148 13.52 7.31 3.58
C ALA A 148 13.40 8.16 2.31
N ARG A 149 12.88 9.39 2.43
CA ARG A 149 12.81 10.38 1.34
C ARG A 149 14.19 10.76 0.82
N GLU A 150 15.15 11.04 1.71
CA GLU A 150 16.54 11.35 1.35
C GLU A 150 17.22 10.23 0.56
N ARG A 151 16.76 8.99 0.75
CA ARG A 151 17.26 7.79 0.06
C ARG A 151 16.39 7.37 -1.13
N SER A 152 15.39 8.16 -1.50
CA SER A 152 14.44 7.85 -2.58
C SER A 152 13.77 6.48 -2.44
N ILE A 153 13.46 6.07 -1.21
CA ILE A 153 12.73 4.82 -0.93
C ILE A 153 11.21 5.06 -1.07
N PRO A 154 10.51 4.34 -1.96
CA PRO A 154 9.06 4.38 -2.03
C PRO A 154 8.37 4.16 -0.69
N LEU A 155 7.35 4.98 -0.42
CA LEU A 155 6.59 4.97 0.83
C LEU A 155 5.12 4.66 0.55
N VAL A 156 4.53 3.80 1.37
CA VAL A 156 3.07 3.63 1.44
C VAL A 156 2.61 4.05 2.83
N LEU A 157 1.80 5.11 2.92
CA LEU A 157 1.35 5.70 4.18
C LEU A 157 -0.15 5.45 4.35
N ASP A 158 -0.52 4.73 5.43
CA ASP A 158 -1.90 4.38 5.74
C ASP A 158 -2.26 4.69 7.20
N ALA A 159 -3.55 4.70 7.50
CA ALA A 159 -4.07 4.81 8.87
C ALA A 159 -3.43 5.96 9.68
N ASP A 160 -2.84 5.67 10.84
CA ASP A 160 -2.28 6.70 11.73
C ASP A 160 -1.01 7.37 11.16
N ALA A 161 -0.35 6.82 10.14
CA ALA A 161 0.73 7.54 9.44
C ALA A 161 0.19 8.76 8.67
N LEU A 162 -1.07 8.71 8.22
CA LEU A 162 -1.73 9.86 7.61
C LEU A 162 -1.98 10.98 8.62
N LEU A 163 -2.09 10.67 9.92
CA LEU A 163 -2.15 11.70 10.98
C LEU A 163 -0.80 12.42 11.13
N VAL A 164 0.31 11.72 10.94
CA VAL A 164 1.65 12.33 10.95
C VAL A 164 1.78 13.29 9.77
N VAL A 165 1.32 12.89 8.57
CA VAL A 165 1.27 13.76 7.39
C VAL A 165 0.33 14.95 7.58
N GLN A 166 -0.82 14.79 8.25
CA GLN A 166 -1.73 15.90 8.55
C GLN A 166 -1.07 16.98 9.42
N LYS A 167 -0.19 16.58 10.35
CA LYS A 167 0.53 17.50 11.24
C LYS A 167 1.70 18.17 10.55
N ASP A 168 2.41 17.45 9.69
CA ASP A 168 3.55 17.94 8.92
C ASP A 168 3.46 17.44 7.46
N PRO A 169 2.69 18.13 6.59
CA PRO A 169 2.58 17.74 5.19
C PRO A 169 3.91 17.82 4.44
N GLY A 170 4.85 18.64 4.93
CA GLY A 170 6.20 18.79 4.37
C GLY A 170 7.00 17.49 4.33
N LEU A 171 6.63 16.50 5.16
CA LEU A 171 7.22 15.16 5.13
C LEU A 171 7.11 14.49 3.76
N VAL A 172 6.01 14.70 3.06
CA VAL A 172 5.71 14.02 1.78
C VAL A 172 5.52 14.99 0.63
N LYS A 173 5.32 16.28 0.88
CA LYS A 173 5.10 17.28 -0.18
C LYS A 173 6.22 17.23 -1.23
N GLY A 174 5.84 17.07 -2.50
CA GLY A 174 6.76 16.94 -3.63
C GLY A 174 7.47 15.60 -3.74
N TYR A 175 7.09 14.59 -2.94
CA TYR A 175 7.72 13.27 -2.96
C TYR A 175 6.87 12.29 -3.78
N GLU A 176 7.11 12.23 -5.10
CA GLU A 176 6.31 11.42 -6.04
C GLU A 176 6.38 9.90 -5.78
N LEU A 177 7.36 9.43 -5.00
CA LEU A 177 7.47 8.03 -4.56
C LEU A 177 6.61 7.69 -3.32
N ALA A 178 5.90 8.67 -2.75
CA ALA A 178 4.92 8.43 -1.69
C ALA A 178 3.54 8.11 -2.27
N VAL A 179 2.90 7.09 -1.69
CA VAL A 179 1.52 6.70 -1.92
C VAL A 179 0.76 6.81 -0.60
N LEU A 180 -0.26 7.66 -0.55
CA LEU A 180 -1.15 7.78 0.61
C LEU A 180 -2.44 7.02 0.32
N THR A 181 -2.93 6.24 1.28
CA THR A 181 -4.12 5.40 1.09
C THR A 181 -5.29 5.79 1.99
N PRO A 182 -5.77 7.05 1.99
CA PRO A 182 -6.82 7.48 2.91
C PRO A 182 -8.16 6.79 2.65
N ASN A 183 -8.86 6.40 3.72
CA ASN A 183 -10.30 6.18 3.66
C ASN A 183 -11.05 7.52 3.57
N VAL A 184 -12.38 7.48 3.40
CA VAL A 184 -13.21 8.70 3.26
C VAL A 184 -12.99 9.71 4.41
N VAL A 185 -12.87 9.25 5.65
CA VAL A 185 -12.67 10.13 6.82
C VAL A 185 -11.26 10.70 6.85
N GLU A 186 -10.26 9.86 6.59
CA GLU A 186 -8.85 10.27 6.52
C GLU A 186 -8.61 11.26 5.36
N PHE A 187 -9.28 11.06 4.23
CA PHE A 187 -9.21 11.93 3.06
C PHE A 187 -9.70 13.33 3.40
N SER A 188 -10.90 13.46 4.00
CA SER A 188 -11.42 14.76 4.43
C SER A 188 -10.54 15.45 5.46
N ARG A 189 -9.87 14.69 6.34
CA ARG A 189 -8.90 15.26 7.29
C ARG A 189 -7.66 15.79 6.59
N LEU A 190 -7.14 15.07 5.60
CA LEU A 190 -6.02 15.54 4.78
C LEU A 190 -6.40 16.79 3.99
N CYS A 191 -7.55 16.81 3.33
CA CYS A 191 -8.05 17.99 2.63
C CYS A 191 -8.13 19.20 3.57
N LYS A 192 -8.70 19.02 4.77
CA LYS A 192 -8.77 20.09 5.77
C LYS A 192 -7.38 20.57 6.22
N ALA A 193 -6.43 19.66 6.44
CA ALA A 193 -5.07 20.01 6.87
C ALA A 193 -4.28 20.77 5.79
N LEU A 194 -4.63 20.56 4.52
CA LEU A 194 -4.02 21.19 3.35
C LEU A 194 -4.86 22.34 2.76
N GLU A 195 -5.91 22.76 3.48
CA GLU A 195 -6.81 23.84 3.06
C GLU A 195 -7.48 23.62 1.69
N VAL A 196 -7.69 22.35 1.32
CA VAL A 196 -8.41 21.94 0.11
C VAL A 196 -9.91 21.98 0.40
N ASP A 197 -10.61 22.93 -0.20
CA ASP A 197 -12.07 23.06 -0.07
C ASP A 197 -12.81 22.04 -0.95
N GLU A 198 -13.15 20.90 -0.34
CA GLU A 198 -13.93 19.83 -0.97
C GLU A 198 -15.30 20.31 -1.50
N GLY A 199 -15.92 21.27 -0.80
CA GLY A 199 -17.23 21.81 -1.17
C GLY A 199 -17.14 22.64 -2.43
N LYS A 200 -16.14 23.53 -2.49
CA LYS A 200 -15.85 24.34 -3.67
C LYS A 200 -15.52 23.48 -4.89
N VAL A 201 -14.65 22.48 -4.75
CA VAL A 201 -14.31 21.55 -5.84
C VAL A 201 -15.57 20.86 -6.38
N LYS A 202 -16.45 20.40 -5.49
CA LYS A 202 -17.73 19.77 -5.86
C LYS A 202 -18.69 20.71 -6.60
N THR A 203 -18.75 21.99 -6.22
CA THR A 203 -19.63 22.96 -6.86
C THR A 203 -19.10 23.48 -8.19
N GLU A 204 -17.78 23.58 -8.34
CA GLU A 204 -17.13 24.09 -9.55
C GLU A 204 -16.97 23.01 -10.63
N THR A 205 -16.97 21.73 -10.25
CA THR A 205 -16.91 20.62 -11.21
C THR A 205 -18.30 20.33 -11.78
N SER A 206 -18.52 20.74 -13.02
CA SER A 206 -19.67 20.32 -13.83
C SER A 206 -19.48 18.85 -14.20
N GLY A 207 -20.28 17.94 -13.62
CA GLY A 207 -20.08 16.52 -13.83
C GLY A 207 -20.94 15.62 -12.97
N ASP A 208 -20.87 14.32 -13.26
CA ASP A 208 -21.51 13.28 -12.46
C ASP A 208 -20.76 13.03 -11.14
N GLY A 209 -21.11 11.95 -10.43
CA GLY A 209 -20.46 11.61 -9.17
C GLY A 209 -18.98 11.24 -9.33
N GLU A 210 -18.60 10.61 -10.44
CA GLU A 210 -17.25 10.09 -10.69
C GLU A 210 -16.28 11.22 -11.04
N GLU A 211 -16.72 12.17 -11.89
CA GLU A 211 -15.93 13.36 -12.23
C GLU A 211 -15.68 14.23 -10.99
N LYS A 212 -16.65 14.33 -10.07
CA LYS A 212 -16.50 15.07 -8.81
C LYS A 212 -15.55 14.41 -7.82
N GLU A 213 -15.52 13.08 -7.73
CA GLU A 213 -14.52 12.38 -6.91
C GLU A 213 -13.12 12.48 -7.53
N THR A 214 -13.02 12.37 -8.86
CA THR A 214 -11.78 12.59 -9.62
C THR A 214 -11.19 13.98 -9.34
N ALA A 215 -11.99 15.04 -9.47
CA ALA A 215 -11.55 16.40 -9.20
C ALA A 215 -11.05 16.59 -7.75
N LYS A 216 -11.67 15.92 -6.78
CA LYS A 216 -11.25 15.98 -5.37
C LYS A 216 -9.92 15.30 -5.12
N VAL A 217 -9.73 14.06 -5.58
CA VAL A 217 -8.46 13.36 -5.38
C VAL A 217 -7.31 14.10 -6.06
N GLU A 218 -7.57 14.68 -7.23
CA GLU A 218 -6.60 15.49 -7.94
C GLU A 218 -6.24 16.78 -7.21
N ALA A 219 -7.24 17.48 -6.63
CA ALA A 219 -7.00 18.69 -5.86
C ALA A 219 -6.09 18.43 -4.65
N LEU A 220 -6.33 17.31 -3.93
CA LEU A 220 -5.48 16.91 -2.81
C LEU A 220 -4.06 16.54 -3.27
N ALA A 221 -3.93 15.77 -4.35
CA ALA A 221 -2.63 15.38 -4.89
C ALA A 221 -1.82 16.60 -5.40
N ARG A 222 -2.49 17.59 -6.01
CA ARG A 222 -1.88 18.87 -6.40
C ARG A 222 -1.43 19.69 -5.19
N ALA A 223 -2.23 19.74 -4.12
CA ALA A 223 -1.85 20.42 -2.88
C ALA A 223 -0.61 19.79 -2.22
N LEU A 224 -0.39 18.49 -2.44
CA LEU A 224 0.80 17.76 -2.03
C LEU A 224 1.93 17.74 -3.08
N GLU A 225 1.81 18.52 -4.16
CA GLU A 225 2.82 18.65 -5.22
C GLU A 225 3.18 17.32 -5.91
N GLY A 226 2.18 16.51 -6.26
CA GLY A 226 2.38 15.33 -7.11
C GLY A 226 2.47 13.99 -6.37
N VAL A 227 2.24 13.98 -5.06
CA VAL A 227 2.11 12.74 -4.27
C VAL A 227 0.93 11.90 -4.77
N THR A 228 1.12 10.59 -4.89
CA THR A 228 0.04 9.69 -5.33
C THR A 228 -0.95 9.44 -4.19
N ILE A 229 -2.23 9.69 -4.43
CA ILE A 229 -3.32 9.47 -3.48
C ILE A 229 -4.22 8.34 -3.99
N VAL A 230 -4.46 7.34 -3.14
CA VAL A 230 -5.46 6.29 -3.34
C VAL A 230 -6.66 6.61 -2.44
N GLN A 231 -7.64 7.33 -2.97
CA GLN A 231 -8.89 7.62 -2.27
C GLN A 231 -9.76 6.36 -2.25
N LYS A 232 -9.78 5.66 -1.10
CA LYS A 232 -10.51 4.39 -0.94
C LYS A 232 -12.02 4.65 -0.89
N GLY A 233 -12.79 3.91 -1.68
CA GLY A 233 -14.23 4.14 -1.83
C GLY A 233 -15.02 2.98 -2.41
N ALA A 234 -16.19 3.29 -2.99
CA ALA A 234 -16.96 2.31 -3.76
C ALA A 234 -16.16 1.90 -5.02
N LYS A 235 -15.62 2.89 -5.72
CA LYS A 235 -14.45 2.80 -6.61
C LYS A 235 -13.26 3.43 -5.90
N ASP A 236 -12.04 3.00 -6.23
CA ASP A 236 -10.84 3.66 -5.74
C ASP A 236 -10.34 4.62 -6.81
N PHE A 237 -10.11 5.87 -6.43
CA PHE A 237 -9.57 6.90 -7.30
C PHE A 237 -8.10 7.10 -6.97
N ILE A 238 -7.23 6.96 -7.97
CA ILE A 238 -5.77 6.97 -7.81
C ILE A 238 -5.20 8.11 -8.64
N SER A 239 -4.71 9.15 -8.00
CA SER A 239 -4.25 10.35 -8.71
C SER A 239 -2.94 10.90 -8.15
N ASN A 240 -2.10 11.42 -9.05
CA ASN A 240 -0.96 12.28 -8.72
C ASN A 240 -1.26 13.77 -9.00
N GLY A 241 -2.52 14.12 -9.24
CA GLY A 241 -2.95 15.49 -9.53
C GLY A 241 -2.83 15.91 -10.99
N ARG A 242 -2.17 15.09 -11.84
CA ARG A 242 -2.05 15.27 -13.29
C ARG A 242 -2.88 14.26 -14.06
N ASP A 243 -2.75 12.97 -13.74
CA ASP A 243 -3.63 11.95 -14.30
C ASP A 243 -4.17 11.02 -13.22
N THR A 244 -5.40 10.55 -13.46
CA THR A 244 -6.20 9.79 -12.51
C THR A 244 -6.59 8.44 -13.10
N LEU A 245 -6.38 7.37 -12.33
CA LEU A 245 -6.86 6.03 -12.64
C LEU A 245 -8.02 5.68 -11.70
N VAL A 246 -9.00 4.95 -12.21
CA VAL A 246 -10.17 4.51 -11.43
C VAL A 246 -10.21 3.00 -11.40
N VAL A 247 -10.22 2.42 -10.20
CA VAL A 247 -10.38 0.97 -10.01
C VAL A 247 -11.85 0.69 -9.74
N ASP A 248 -12.54 0.14 -10.76
CA ASP A 248 -13.97 -0.17 -10.70
C ASP A 248 -14.30 -1.66 -10.52
N LEU A 249 -13.28 -2.47 -10.20
CA LEU A 249 -13.44 -3.87 -9.79
C LEU A 249 -14.39 -3.99 -8.59
N GLN A 250 -15.39 -4.86 -8.73
CA GLN A 250 -16.34 -5.14 -7.67
C GLN A 250 -15.66 -5.89 -6.52
N GLY A 251 -15.65 -5.30 -5.33
CA GLY A 251 -15.21 -5.96 -4.09
C GLY A 251 -16.33 -6.74 -3.40
N GLY A 252 -16.01 -7.36 -2.26
CA GLY A 252 -17.00 -8.00 -1.39
C GLY A 252 -17.88 -6.97 -0.68
N LEU A 253 -19.13 -7.34 -0.38
CA LEU A 253 -20.08 -6.45 0.31
C LEU A 253 -19.76 -6.27 1.80
N LYS A 254 -19.00 -7.21 2.40
CA LYS A 254 -18.57 -7.14 3.80
C LYS A 254 -17.27 -6.37 3.92
N ARG A 255 -17.29 -5.30 4.72
CA ARG A 255 -16.07 -4.64 5.20
C ARG A 255 -15.52 -5.40 6.41
N SER A 256 -14.29 -5.91 6.31
CA SER A 256 -13.56 -6.46 7.46
C SER A 256 -12.47 -5.49 7.90
N GLY A 257 -12.26 -5.37 9.21
CA GLY A 257 -11.06 -4.73 9.73
C GLY A 257 -9.85 -5.52 9.24
N GLY A 258 -8.91 -4.86 8.56
CA GLY A 258 -7.72 -5.45 7.94
C GLY A 258 -7.65 -5.39 6.40
N GLN A 259 -8.74 -4.99 5.72
CA GLN A 259 -8.72 -4.85 4.25
C GLN A 259 -7.75 -3.77 3.76
N GLY A 260 -7.60 -2.67 4.51
CA GLY A 260 -6.59 -1.64 4.22
C GLY A 260 -5.16 -2.15 4.37
N ASP A 261 -4.93 -3.09 5.30
CA ASP A 261 -3.62 -3.70 5.48
C ASP A 261 -3.25 -4.56 4.28
N THR A 262 -4.19 -5.35 3.73
CA THR A 262 -3.98 -6.07 2.46
C THR A 262 -3.62 -5.12 1.33
N LEU A 263 -4.32 -3.99 1.21
CA LEU A 263 -4.02 -2.96 0.21
C LEU A 263 -2.58 -2.46 0.30
N THR A 264 -2.15 -2.04 1.48
CA THR A 264 -0.80 -1.48 1.65
C THR A 264 0.29 -2.49 1.32
N GLY A 265 0.11 -3.75 1.73
CA GLY A 265 1.05 -4.83 1.40
C GLY A 265 1.11 -5.14 -0.10
N SER A 266 -0.06 -5.16 -0.75
CA SER A 266 -0.12 -5.39 -2.20
C SER A 266 0.53 -4.24 -2.99
N ILE A 267 0.23 -2.98 -2.64
CA ILE A 267 0.89 -1.81 -3.25
C ILE A 267 2.40 -1.88 -3.06
N ALA A 268 2.86 -2.21 -1.84
CA ALA A 268 4.28 -2.28 -1.53
C ALA A 268 5.02 -3.35 -2.34
N THR A 269 4.36 -4.47 -2.64
CA THR A 269 4.94 -5.53 -3.48
C THR A 269 5.10 -5.05 -4.91
N PHE A 270 4.07 -4.42 -5.50
CA PHE A 270 4.19 -3.83 -6.83
C PHE A 270 5.25 -2.72 -6.91
N LEU A 271 5.40 -1.91 -5.86
CA LEU A 271 6.51 -0.94 -5.76
C LEU A 271 7.88 -1.63 -5.64
N GLY A 272 7.95 -2.80 -5.01
CA GLY A 272 9.15 -3.64 -4.97
C GLY A 272 9.49 -4.19 -6.36
N TRP A 273 8.48 -4.62 -7.12
CA TRP A 273 8.63 -5.04 -8.50
C TRP A 273 8.94 -3.88 -9.45
N ARG A 274 8.43 -2.66 -9.18
CA ARG A 274 8.85 -1.43 -9.88
C ARG A 274 10.36 -1.24 -9.80
N HIS A 275 10.97 -1.45 -8.64
CA HIS A 275 12.43 -1.36 -8.52
C HIS A 275 13.13 -2.34 -9.47
N ALA A 276 12.72 -3.62 -9.44
CA ALA A 276 13.26 -4.65 -10.31
C ALA A 276 13.01 -4.36 -11.82
N TYR A 277 11.85 -3.76 -12.13
CA TYR A 277 11.53 -3.27 -13.47
C TYR A 277 12.53 -2.18 -13.87
N LEU A 278 12.76 -1.16 -13.05
CA LEU A 278 13.68 -0.07 -13.40
C LEU A 278 15.13 -0.53 -13.54
N GLU A 279 15.56 -1.49 -12.73
CA GLU A 279 16.88 -2.16 -12.86
C GLU A 279 17.01 -3.01 -14.14
N GLY A 280 15.91 -3.26 -14.86
CA GLY A 280 15.94 -3.98 -16.13
C GLY A 280 16.26 -5.47 -15.99
N LEU A 281 15.83 -6.10 -14.89
CA LEU A 281 16.18 -7.50 -14.59
C LEU A 281 15.62 -8.52 -15.61
N TRP A 282 14.58 -8.15 -16.37
CA TRP A 282 14.02 -8.95 -17.47
C TRP A 282 13.72 -8.08 -18.70
N ASP A 283 13.52 -8.74 -19.85
CA ASP A 283 13.02 -8.09 -21.06
C ASP A 283 11.54 -7.78 -20.89
N LYS A 284 11.22 -6.48 -20.94
CA LYS A 284 9.89 -5.95 -20.63
C LYS A 284 8.95 -6.04 -21.83
N GLY A 285 9.50 -6.14 -23.05
CA GLY A 285 8.76 -5.97 -24.30
C GLY A 285 8.11 -4.58 -24.44
N GLY A 286 8.07 -4.04 -25.67
CA GLY A 286 7.40 -2.76 -25.96
C GLY A 286 8.07 -1.52 -25.33
N GLU A 287 7.37 -0.38 -25.36
CA GLU A 287 7.88 0.91 -24.88
C GLU A 287 7.97 0.96 -23.34
N ALA A 288 9.06 1.52 -22.81
CA ALA A 288 9.29 1.65 -21.38
C ALA A 288 8.20 2.52 -20.72
N ILE A 289 7.66 2.04 -19.59
CA ILE A 289 6.69 2.79 -18.81
C ILE A 289 7.42 3.86 -17.99
N LYS A 290 6.87 5.08 -17.95
CA LYS A 290 7.46 6.22 -17.21
C LYS A 290 7.46 5.97 -15.71
N GLU A 291 8.46 6.51 -15.01
CA GLU A 291 8.65 6.29 -13.58
C GLU A 291 7.48 6.74 -12.70
N ASP A 292 6.86 7.87 -13.02
CA ASP A 292 5.71 8.44 -12.31
C ASP A 292 4.43 7.65 -12.57
N GLU A 293 4.33 7.04 -13.75
CA GLU A 293 3.25 6.13 -14.10
C GLU A 293 3.36 4.81 -13.33
N LEU A 294 4.58 4.26 -13.19
CA LEU A 294 4.81 3.00 -12.46
C LEU A 294 4.32 3.07 -11.00
N VAL A 295 4.43 4.22 -10.33
CA VAL A 295 3.92 4.38 -8.95
C VAL A 295 2.40 4.25 -8.92
N ARG A 296 1.71 4.87 -9.88
CA ARG A 296 0.24 4.80 -10.00
C ARG A 296 -0.23 3.42 -10.46
N LEU A 297 0.49 2.76 -11.35
CA LEU A 297 0.22 1.37 -11.72
C LEU A 297 0.41 0.42 -10.52
N ALA A 298 1.42 0.65 -9.68
CA ALA A 298 1.60 -0.13 -8.46
C ALA A 298 0.43 0.07 -7.47
N ALA A 299 -0.02 1.32 -7.31
CA ALA A 299 -1.21 1.64 -6.53
C ALA A 299 -2.48 0.97 -7.10
N PHE A 300 -2.63 0.98 -8.44
CA PHE A 300 -3.73 0.34 -9.15
C PHE A 300 -3.74 -1.17 -8.96
N GLY A 301 -2.60 -1.83 -9.19
CA GLY A 301 -2.43 -3.27 -9.00
C GLY A 301 -2.74 -3.70 -7.56
N GLY A 302 -2.27 -2.94 -6.57
CA GLY A 302 -2.58 -3.20 -5.17
C GLY A 302 -4.08 -3.07 -4.83
N SER A 303 -4.74 -2.04 -5.36
CA SER A 303 -6.20 -1.87 -5.20
C SER A 303 -6.99 -2.98 -5.89
N ALA A 304 -6.61 -3.33 -7.12
CA ALA A 304 -7.23 -4.41 -7.89
C ALA A 304 -7.15 -5.76 -7.17
N ILE A 305 -5.94 -6.14 -6.71
CA ILE A 305 -5.74 -7.36 -5.91
C ILE A 305 -6.63 -7.34 -4.67
N THR A 306 -6.64 -6.23 -3.92
CA THR A 306 -7.40 -6.15 -2.66
C THR A 306 -8.91 -6.28 -2.89
N ARG A 307 -9.43 -5.66 -3.95
CA ARG A 307 -10.85 -5.75 -4.34
C ARG A 307 -11.20 -7.19 -4.70
N GLU A 308 -10.36 -7.85 -5.50
CA GLU A 308 -10.58 -9.23 -5.88
C GLU A 308 -10.44 -10.18 -4.68
N CYS A 309 -9.48 -10.00 -3.77
CA CYS A 309 -9.40 -10.74 -2.51
C CYS A 309 -10.69 -10.62 -1.70
N SER A 310 -11.19 -9.39 -1.56
CA SER A 310 -12.44 -9.12 -0.85
C SER A 310 -13.64 -9.80 -1.51
N ARG A 311 -13.74 -9.74 -2.84
CA ARG A 311 -14.82 -10.39 -3.61
C ARG A 311 -14.80 -11.90 -3.41
N ARG A 312 -13.64 -12.53 -3.62
CA ARG A 312 -13.46 -13.99 -3.49
C ARG A 312 -13.72 -14.47 -2.07
N ALA A 313 -13.16 -13.80 -1.06
CA ALA A 313 -13.39 -14.14 0.33
C ALA A 313 -14.88 -14.00 0.67
N PHE A 314 -15.56 -12.98 0.12
CA PHE A 314 -16.98 -12.76 0.40
C PHE A 314 -17.85 -13.81 -0.27
N LEU A 315 -17.53 -14.25 -1.48
CA LEU A 315 -18.22 -15.37 -2.12
C LEU A 315 -18.09 -16.68 -1.30
N LYS A 316 -16.94 -16.89 -0.64
CA LYS A 316 -16.70 -18.09 0.17
C LYS A 316 -17.30 -18.03 1.58
N LYS A 317 -17.29 -16.85 2.22
CA LYS A 317 -17.59 -16.69 3.66
C LYS A 317 -18.82 -15.84 3.93
N GLY A 318 -19.27 -15.06 2.95
CA GLY A 318 -20.39 -14.14 3.09
C GLY A 318 -20.24 -13.23 4.31
N ARG A 319 -21.21 -13.31 5.22
CA ARG A 319 -21.26 -12.46 6.42
C ARG A 319 -20.09 -12.69 7.38
N SER A 320 -19.52 -13.90 7.43
CA SER A 320 -18.48 -14.27 8.40
C SER A 320 -17.07 -13.88 8.00
N LEU A 321 -16.88 -13.32 6.79
CA LEU A 321 -15.58 -12.87 6.28
C LEU A 321 -14.81 -12.01 7.30
N GLN A 322 -13.56 -12.42 7.53
CA GLN A 322 -12.53 -11.77 8.35
C GLN A 322 -11.33 -11.34 7.48
N ALA A 323 -10.38 -10.59 8.04
CA ALA A 323 -9.18 -10.16 7.30
C ALA A 323 -8.22 -11.29 6.95
N SER A 324 -8.16 -12.34 7.76
CA SER A 324 -7.39 -13.55 7.42
C SER A 324 -7.90 -14.19 6.13
N ASP A 325 -9.22 -14.22 5.92
CA ASP A 325 -9.81 -14.76 4.70
C ASP A 325 -9.39 -13.94 3.47
N LEU A 326 -9.27 -12.61 3.57
CA LEU A 326 -8.74 -11.78 2.47
C LEU A 326 -7.29 -12.14 2.16
N THR A 327 -6.48 -12.30 3.21
CA THR A 327 -5.06 -12.65 3.08
C THR A 327 -4.89 -14.01 2.41
N ASP A 328 -5.78 -14.97 2.70
CA ASP A 328 -5.78 -16.28 2.07
C ASP A 328 -6.11 -16.23 0.57
N GLU A 329 -6.87 -15.24 0.12
CA GLU A 329 -7.23 -15.06 -1.28
C GLU A 329 -6.20 -14.29 -2.12
N VAL A 330 -5.08 -13.80 -1.56
CA VAL A 330 -4.11 -12.96 -2.29
C VAL A 330 -3.59 -13.64 -3.56
N HIS A 331 -3.12 -14.89 -3.45
CA HIS A 331 -2.67 -15.64 -4.62
C HIS A 331 -3.81 -15.92 -5.60
N GLY A 332 -4.99 -16.30 -5.11
CA GLY A 332 -6.15 -16.55 -5.96
C GLY A 332 -6.60 -15.31 -6.74
N ALA A 333 -6.53 -14.12 -6.11
CA ALA A 333 -6.81 -12.84 -6.73
C ALA A 333 -5.76 -12.51 -7.81
N PHE A 334 -4.48 -12.73 -7.51
CA PHE A 334 -3.40 -12.57 -8.49
C PHE A 334 -3.63 -13.43 -9.73
N MET A 335 -3.91 -14.72 -9.55
CA MET A 335 -4.16 -15.64 -10.66
C MET A 335 -5.39 -15.25 -11.48
N THR A 336 -6.43 -14.71 -10.84
CA THR A 336 -7.62 -14.25 -11.56
C THR A 336 -7.38 -12.98 -12.37
N LEU A 337 -6.55 -12.06 -11.89
CA LEU A 337 -6.32 -10.77 -12.56
C LEU A 337 -5.16 -10.80 -13.57
N PHE A 338 -4.13 -11.61 -13.33
CA PHE A 338 -2.88 -11.59 -14.10
C PHE A 338 -2.48 -12.95 -14.67
N GLY A 339 -3.08 -14.06 -14.21
CA GLY A 339 -2.73 -15.41 -14.64
C GLY A 339 -1.31 -15.86 -14.24
N GLU A 340 -0.85 -16.96 -14.83
CA GLU A 340 0.58 -17.30 -14.80
C GLU A 340 1.32 -16.40 -15.77
N VAL A 341 2.41 -15.77 -15.30
CA VAL A 341 3.22 -14.85 -16.12
C VAL A 341 4.27 -15.62 -16.96
N ASP A 342 4.22 -16.95 -16.96
CA ASP A 342 5.28 -17.78 -17.55
C ASP A 342 5.15 -17.96 -19.07
N GLY A 343 6.11 -17.36 -19.78
CA GLY A 343 6.95 -17.93 -20.86
C GLY A 343 6.33 -18.51 -22.14
N ASN A 344 5.06 -18.90 -22.17
CA ASN A 344 4.39 -19.42 -23.36
C ASN A 344 3.42 -18.35 -23.86
N ALA A 345 3.82 -17.68 -24.94
CA ALA A 345 3.14 -16.56 -25.59
C ALA A 345 1.77 -16.91 -26.23
N GLY A 346 0.90 -17.63 -25.51
CA GLY A 346 -0.35 -18.12 -26.08
C GLY A 346 -1.52 -18.34 -25.12
N ALA A 347 -1.38 -18.12 -23.81
CA ALA A 347 -2.51 -18.36 -22.90
C ALA A 347 -2.49 -17.52 -21.62
N THR A 348 -2.39 -16.19 -21.72
CA THR A 348 -2.78 -15.33 -20.60
C THR A 348 -4.28 -15.08 -20.67
N LYS A 349 -5.04 -15.77 -19.80
CA LYS A 349 -6.45 -15.45 -19.55
C LYS A 349 -6.51 -14.07 -18.89
N LEU A 350 -6.90 -13.06 -19.68
CA LEU A 350 -7.61 -11.86 -19.21
C LEU A 350 -9.12 -12.07 -19.36
#